data_AF-A0A959X157-F1
#
_entry.id   AF-A0A959X157-F1
#
_cell.length_a   1.000
_cell.length_b   1.000
_cell.length_c   1.000
_cell.angle_alpha   90.00
_cell.angle_beta   90.00
_cell.angle_gamma   90.00
#
_symmetry.space_group_name_H-M   'P 1'
#
loop_
_entity.id
_entity.type
_entity.pdbx_description
1 polymer ?
#
loop_
_entity_poly.entity_id
_entity_poly.type
_entity_poly.pdbx_seq_one_letter_code
_entity_poly.pdbx_strand_id
1 'polypeptide(L)'
;MNHTWPDVLTSLVRGEDMDTETTRWAMSEILSGNASAAQMAAFMVALRAKGETVTEIDALASGMLDKATPIELPTDAVDVVGSGGDRANTVNISTMAAIVAAAAGAKVVKHGNRAASSMSGTADCLEALGVALNVPPERQGGIFDECGLVFLFAPLYHSSLRHTAPVRKELGIQTTFNFLGPLANPARPQAQAIGVANLELADLVAGVLAARGNRGMVFHGEDGLDELTTTT
;
A
#
# COMPACT_ATOMS: atom_id res chain seq x y z
N MET A 1 -6.46 -1.03 -27.59
CA MET A 1 -7.91 -1.31 -27.76
C MET A 1 -8.68 -0.33 -26.86
N ASN A 2 -9.93 0.02 -27.14
CA ASN A 2 -10.71 0.79 -26.16
C ASN A 2 -11.22 -0.17 -25.09
N HIS A 3 -10.61 -0.15 -23.90
CA HIS A 3 -11.08 -0.93 -22.76
C HIS A 3 -12.44 -0.40 -22.27
N THR A 4 -13.32 -1.29 -21.84
CA THR A 4 -14.63 -0.93 -21.28
C THR A 4 -14.91 -1.69 -19.99
N TRP A 5 -15.77 -1.12 -19.13
CA TRP A 5 -16.16 -1.77 -17.88
C TRP A 5 -16.87 -3.12 -18.08
N PRO A 6 -17.81 -3.26 -19.04
CA PRO A 6 -18.40 -4.57 -19.34
C PRO A 6 -17.37 -5.65 -19.68
N ASP A 7 -16.35 -5.33 -20.48
CA ASP A 7 -15.31 -6.31 -20.85
C ASP A 7 -14.48 -6.72 -19.63
N VAL A 8 -13.99 -5.74 -18.87
CA VAL A 8 -13.20 -5.97 -17.65
C VAL A 8 -13.97 -6.83 -16.64
N LEU A 9 -15.22 -6.47 -16.35
CA LEU A 9 -16.03 -7.19 -15.37
C LEU A 9 -16.42 -8.59 -15.87
N THR A 10 -16.65 -8.75 -17.18
CA THR A 10 -16.95 -10.07 -17.76
C THR A 10 -15.76 -11.01 -17.63
N SER A 11 -14.54 -10.57 -17.93
CA SER A 11 -13.34 -11.38 -17.77
C SER A 11 -13.09 -11.75 -16.31
N LEU A 12 -13.22 -10.80 -15.38
CA LEU A 12 -13.07 -11.10 -13.95
C LEU A 12 -14.10 -12.13 -13.44
N VAL A 13 -15.36 -12.02 -13.86
CA VAL A 13 -16.42 -12.99 -13.49
C VAL A 13 -16.15 -14.38 -14.08
N ARG A 14 -15.48 -14.46 -15.23
CA ARG A 14 -15.04 -15.73 -15.83
C ARG A 14 -13.78 -16.32 -15.18
N GLY A 15 -13.17 -15.61 -14.24
CA GLY A 15 -11.90 -16.00 -13.62
C GLY A 15 -10.70 -15.81 -14.53
N GLU A 16 -10.80 -14.91 -15.52
CA GLU A 16 -9.71 -14.61 -16.46
C GLU A 16 -8.80 -13.51 -15.88
N ASP A 17 -7.48 -13.71 -15.97
CA ASP A 17 -6.50 -12.73 -15.55
C ASP A 17 -6.45 -11.54 -16.51
N MET A 18 -6.32 -10.34 -15.97
CA MET A 18 -6.12 -9.13 -16.76
C MET A 18 -4.63 -8.87 -17.01
N ASP A 19 -4.33 -8.34 -18.19
CA ASP A 19 -2.99 -7.83 -18.48
C ASP A 19 -2.73 -6.46 -17.81
N THR A 20 -1.48 -6.00 -17.90
CA THR A 20 -1.04 -4.72 -17.34
C THR A 20 -1.82 -3.53 -17.91
N GLU A 21 -2.09 -3.51 -19.22
CA GLU A 21 -2.76 -2.38 -19.89
C GLU A 21 -4.20 -2.25 -19.39
N THR A 22 -4.95 -3.35 -19.38
CA THR A 22 -6.33 -3.43 -18.91
C THR A 22 -6.44 -3.08 -17.44
N THR A 23 -5.54 -3.60 -16.61
CA THR A 23 -5.53 -3.32 -15.17
C THR A 23 -5.23 -1.85 -14.87
N ARG A 24 -4.25 -1.25 -15.57
CA ARG A 24 -3.94 0.18 -15.43
C ARG A 24 -5.08 1.06 -15.92
N TRP A 25 -5.76 0.66 -16.99
CA TRP A 25 -6.96 1.36 -17.46
C TRP A 25 -8.05 1.39 -16.37
N ALA A 26 -8.39 0.23 -15.79
CA ALA A 26 -9.39 0.14 -14.74
C ALA A 26 -9.00 1.00 -13.52
N MET A 27 -7.73 0.92 -13.11
CA MET A 27 -7.23 1.73 -12.00
C MET A 27 -7.29 3.23 -12.27
N SER A 28 -6.95 3.66 -13.49
CA SER A 28 -7.01 5.06 -13.90
C SER A 28 -8.44 5.59 -13.88
N GLU A 29 -9.41 4.81 -14.37
CA GLU A 29 -10.83 5.17 -14.35
C GLU A 29 -11.36 5.31 -12.91
N ILE A 30 -10.97 4.40 -12.03
CA ILE A 30 -11.30 4.46 -10.59
C ILE A 30 -10.71 5.71 -9.94
N LEU A 31 -9.41 5.95 -10.12
CA LEU A 31 -8.69 7.05 -9.48
C LEU A 31 -9.00 8.43 -10.08
N SER A 32 -9.58 8.48 -11.28
CA SER A 32 -10.05 9.71 -11.92
C SER A 32 -11.52 10.03 -11.58
N GLY A 33 -12.22 9.12 -10.87
CA GLY A 33 -13.64 9.30 -10.52
C GLY A 33 -14.61 9.04 -11.68
N ASN A 34 -14.16 8.38 -12.75
CA ASN A 34 -14.98 8.04 -13.91
C ASN A 34 -15.77 6.73 -13.70
N ALA A 35 -15.31 5.88 -12.79
CA ALA A 35 -16.01 4.66 -12.41
C ALA A 35 -17.20 4.96 -11.47
N SER A 36 -18.36 4.37 -11.77
CA SER A 36 -19.49 4.37 -10.84
C SER A 36 -19.22 3.52 -9.60
N ALA A 37 -20.01 3.75 -8.53
CA ALA A 37 -19.94 2.93 -7.32
C ALA A 37 -20.16 1.43 -7.60
N ALA A 38 -21.10 1.10 -8.50
CA ALA A 38 -21.37 -0.28 -8.90
C ALA A 38 -20.18 -0.92 -9.64
N GLN A 39 -19.53 -0.18 -10.56
CA GLN A 39 -18.35 -0.68 -11.26
C GLN A 39 -17.17 -0.88 -10.31
N MET A 40 -16.92 0.07 -9.40
CA MET A 40 -15.89 -0.08 -8.37
C MET A 40 -16.15 -1.29 -7.47
N ALA A 41 -17.37 -1.45 -6.97
CA ALA A 41 -17.73 -2.57 -6.12
C ALA A 41 -17.58 -3.91 -6.85
N ALA A 42 -18.10 -4.01 -8.08
CA ALA A 42 -18.00 -5.20 -8.91
C ALA A 42 -16.53 -5.56 -9.20
N PHE A 43 -15.71 -4.58 -9.56
CA PHE A 43 -14.28 -4.78 -9.82
C PHE A 43 -13.55 -5.31 -8.57
N MET A 44 -13.72 -4.63 -7.43
CA MET A 44 -13.03 -5.00 -6.18
C MET A 44 -13.41 -6.40 -5.70
N VAL A 45 -14.69 -6.77 -5.79
CA VAL A 45 -15.19 -8.07 -5.36
C VAL A 45 -14.80 -9.16 -6.36
N ALA A 46 -14.98 -8.94 -7.66
CA ALA A 46 -14.67 -9.93 -8.69
C ALA A 46 -13.17 -10.23 -8.77
N LEU A 47 -12.31 -9.21 -8.68
CA LEU A 47 -10.87 -9.39 -8.66
C LEU A 47 -10.41 -10.19 -7.44
N ARG A 48 -10.92 -9.87 -6.25
CA ARG A 48 -10.65 -10.65 -5.03
C ARG A 48 -11.16 -12.09 -5.15
N ALA A 49 -12.38 -12.28 -5.65
CA ALA A 49 -12.97 -13.61 -5.78
C ALA A 49 -12.24 -14.50 -6.80
N LYS A 50 -11.71 -13.89 -7.89
CA LYS A 50 -10.85 -14.57 -8.86
C LYS A 50 -9.53 -15.04 -8.23
N GLY A 51 -8.99 -14.25 -7.31
CA GLY A 51 -7.61 -14.34 -6.86
C GLY A 51 -6.73 -13.44 -7.74
N GLU A 52 -6.00 -12.54 -7.12
CA GLU A 52 -5.15 -11.58 -7.82
C GLU A 52 -3.85 -12.22 -8.30
N THR A 53 -3.33 -11.75 -9.45
CA THR A 53 -1.99 -12.09 -9.92
C THR A 53 -0.97 -11.02 -9.55
N VAL A 54 0.32 -11.37 -9.62
CA VAL A 54 1.43 -10.42 -9.48
C VAL A 54 1.30 -9.27 -10.48
N THR A 55 0.96 -9.58 -11.74
CA THR A 55 0.78 -8.59 -12.81
C THR A 55 -0.32 -7.59 -12.47
N GLU A 56 -1.47 -8.07 -11.98
CA GLU A 56 -2.60 -7.21 -11.63
C GLU A 56 -2.28 -6.32 -10.43
N ILE A 57 -1.68 -6.88 -9.37
CA ILE A 57 -1.31 -6.10 -8.18
C ILE A 57 -0.25 -5.04 -8.52
N ASP A 58 0.77 -5.40 -9.29
CA ASP A 58 1.80 -4.45 -9.71
C ASP A 58 1.21 -3.33 -10.58
N ALA A 59 0.33 -3.67 -11.51
CA ALA A 59 -0.36 -2.70 -12.37
C ALA A 59 -1.27 -1.75 -11.58
N LEU A 60 -2.02 -2.25 -10.60
CA LEU A 60 -2.84 -1.44 -9.70
C LEU A 60 -1.99 -0.49 -8.86
N ALA A 61 -0.93 -1.00 -8.22
CA ALA A 61 -0.02 -0.20 -7.41
C ALA A 61 0.73 0.85 -8.25
N SER A 62 1.15 0.50 -9.46
CA SER A 62 1.74 1.43 -10.43
C SER A 62 0.75 2.53 -10.81
N GLY A 63 -0.52 2.18 -11.08
CA GLY A 63 -1.57 3.16 -11.34
C GLY A 63 -1.83 4.12 -10.15
N MET A 64 -1.70 3.65 -8.91
CA MET A 64 -1.70 4.53 -7.73
C MET A 64 -0.54 5.51 -7.77
N LEU A 65 0.67 5.02 -8.04
CA LEU A 65 1.88 5.83 -8.08
C LEU A 65 1.87 6.86 -9.22
N ASP A 66 1.20 6.58 -10.35
CA ASP A 66 1.06 7.55 -11.44
C ASP A 66 0.15 8.74 -11.07
N LYS A 67 -0.82 8.52 -10.17
CA LYS A 67 -1.76 9.54 -9.70
C LYS A 67 -1.34 10.16 -8.37
N ALA A 68 -0.26 9.66 -7.77
CA ALA A 68 0.22 10.16 -6.50
C ALA A 68 0.81 11.57 -6.65
N THR A 69 0.71 12.39 -5.60
CA THR A 69 1.44 13.66 -5.51
C THR A 69 2.94 13.35 -5.65
N PRO A 70 3.64 13.96 -6.62
CA PRO A 70 5.06 13.67 -6.84
C PRO A 70 5.91 14.06 -5.63
N ILE A 71 6.96 13.27 -5.38
CA ILE A 71 7.99 13.55 -4.39
C ILE A 71 9.32 12.98 -4.88
N GLU A 72 10.38 13.75 -4.74
CA GLU A 72 11.75 13.32 -5.05
C GLU A 72 12.51 13.13 -3.75
N LEU A 73 12.81 11.87 -3.43
CA LEU A 73 13.64 11.45 -2.31
C LEU A 73 14.62 10.39 -2.79
N PRO A 74 15.74 10.18 -2.07
CA PRO A 74 16.67 9.11 -2.40
C PRO A 74 15.97 7.74 -2.39
N THR A 75 16.10 7.00 -3.49
CA THR A 75 15.51 5.68 -3.64
C THR A 75 16.36 4.58 -3.00
N ASP A 76 17.61 4.87 -2.64
CA ASP A 76 18.50 4.02 -1.84
C ASP A 76 18.10 4.00 -0.35
N ALA A 77 16.81 3.87 -0.09
CA ALA A 77 16.18 3.88 1.22
C ALA A 77 15.37 2.60 1.44
N VAL A 78 14.93 2.40 2.70
CA VAL A 78 14.05 1.31 3.11
C VAL A 78 12.69 1.84 3.57
N ASP A 79 11.62 1.15 3.18
CA ASP A 79 10.32 1.25 3.85
C ASP A 79 10.10 0.06 4.78
N VAL A 80 9.55 0.31 5.97
CA VAL A 80 9.17 -0.72 6.94
C VAL A 80 7.69 -0.54 7.23
N VAL A 81 6.86 -1.46 6.73
CA VAL A 81 5.42 -1.27 6.68
C VAL A 81 4.67 -2.59 6.75
N GLY A 82 3.56 -2.61 7.50
CA GLY A 82 2.63 -3.72 7.51
C GLY A 82 1.45 -3.45 6.57
N SER A 83 0.86 -4.52 6.03
CA SER A 83 -0.43 -4.45 5.32
C SER A 83 -1.59 -4.03 6.26
N GLY A 84 -1.42 -4.23 7.56
CA GLY A 84 -2.44 -4.12 8.59
C GLY A 84 -3.51 -5.21 8.48
N GLY A 85 -4.44 -5.21 9.43
CA GLY A 85 -5.60 -6.09 9.39
C GLY A 85 -5.40 -7.47 10.01
N ASP A 86 -4.29 -7.69 10.74
CA ASP A 86 -4.06 -8.84 11.62
C ASP A 86 -5.06 -8.91 12.79
N ARG A 87 -5.67 -7.77 13.15
CA ARG A 87 -6.60 -7.57 14.27
C ARG A 87 -6.01 -7.92 15.64
N ALA A 88 -4.68 -8.00 15.75
CA ALA A 88 -4.01 -8.36 16.98
C ALA A 88 -3.86 -7.18 17.96
N ASN A 89 -4.11 -5.95 17.51
CA ASN A 89 -4.00 -4.73 18.31
C ASN A 89 -2.65 -4.63 19.04
N THR A 90 -1.58 -5.01 18.34
CA THR A 90 -0.21 -4.89 18.81
C THR A 90 0.21 -3.42 18.91
N VAL A 91 1.34 -3.19 19.57
CA VAL A 91 2.06 -1.91 19.50
C VAL A 91 2.53 -1.65 18.06
N ASN A 92 2.83 -0.41 17.70
CA ASN A 92 3.24 -0.04 16.34
C ASN A 92 4.69 -0.49 16.01
N ILE A 93 4.91 -1.80 15.87
CA ILE A 93 6.22 -2.45 15.67
C ILE A 93 6.95 -1.86 14.46
N SER A 94 6.32 -1.82 13.28
CA SER A 94 6.94 -1.22 12.09
C SER A 94 7.31 0.26 12.25
N THR A 95 6.65 1.02 13.13
CA THR A 95 7.03 2.42 13.43
C THR A 95 8.27 2.48 14.32
N MET A 96 8.32 1.66 15.36
CA MET A 96 9.50 1.55 16.23
C MET A 96 10.71 1.04 15.45
N ALA A 97 10.54 0.04 14.59
CA ALA A 97 11.58 -0.51 13.74
C ALA A 97 12.15 0.54 12.77
N ALA A 98 11.29 1.37 12.17
CA ALA A 98 11.72 2.47 11.30
C ALA A 98 12.64 3.48 12.03
N ILE A 99 12.27 3.86 13.26
CA ILE A 99 13.07 4.77 14.09
C ILE A 99 14.43 4.14 14.44
N VAL A 100 14.43 2.88 14.88
CA VAL A 100 15.67 2.17 15.23
C VAL A 100 16.58 2.00 14.01
N ALA A 101 16.03 1.64 12.85
CA ALA A 101 16.80 1.50 11.61
C ALA A 101 17.46 2.82 11.21
N ALA A 102 16.73 3.93 11.29
CA ALA A 102 17.28 5.26 11.01
C ALA A 102 18.39 5.64 11.99
N ALA A 103 18.19 5.41 13.29
CA ALA A 103 19.20 5.64 14.31
C ALA A 103 20.46 4.77 14.12
N ALA A 104 20.32 3.60 13.50
CA ALA A 104 21.42 2.72 13.12
C ALA A 104 22.12 3.11 11.80
N GLY A 105 21.68 4.19 11.14
CA GLY A 105 22.28 4.74 9.93
C GLY A 105 21.61 4.31 8.62
N ALA A 106 20.47 3.59 8.67
CA ALA A 106 19.69 3.32 7.48
C ALA A 106 18.94 4.59 7.02
N LYS A 107 18.81 4.75 5.70
CA LYS A 107 17.93 5.74 5.09
C LYS A 107 16.50 5.21 5.10
N VAL A 108 15.57 5.86 5.79
CA VAL A 108 14.21 5.34 5.96
C VAL A 108 13.16 6.28 5.36
N VAL A 109 12.34 5.76 4.46
CA VAL A 109 11.20 6.48 3.90
C VAL A 109 9.94 5.68 4.21
N LYS A 110 9.34 5.96 5.36
CA LYS A 110 8.18 5.22 5.84
C LYS A 110 6.90 5.77 5.23
N HIS A 111 6.13 4.93 4.56
CA HIS A 111 4.79 5.29 4.10
C HIS A 111 3.74 4.72 5.06
N GLY A 112 2.69 5.48 5.35
CA GLY A 112 1.67 4.99 6.25
C GLY A 112 0.43 5.86 6.37
N ASN A 113 -0.54 5.34 7.12
CA ASN A 113 -1.84 5.96 7.30
C ASN A 113 -2.30 5.85 8.76
N ARG A 114 -3.45 6.47 9.06
CA ARG A 114 -4.20 6.24 10.30
C ARG A 114 -4.78 4.83 10.32
N ALA A 115 -5.13 4.36 11.51
CA ALA A 115 -5.78 3.05 11.68
C ALA A 115 -7.04 2.94 10.82
N ALA A 116 -7.18 1.82 10.11
CA ALA A 116 -8.43 1.43 9.47
C ALA A 116 -9.30 0.54 10.37
N SER A 117 -8.66 -0.31 11.19
CA SER A 117 -9.33 -1.29 12.05
C SER A 117 -8.65 -1.54 13.40
N SER A 118 -7.42 -1.07 13.62
CA SER A 118 -6.73 -1.15 14.91
C SER A 118 -7.07 0.03 15.83
N MET A 119 -6.67 -0.02 17.09
CA MET A 119 -6.81 1.11 18.01
C MET A 119 -5.92 2.31 17.66
N SER A 120 -4.76 2.07 17.02
CA SER A 120 -3.78 3.11 16.67
C SER A 120 -2.96 2.69 15.44
N GLY A 121 -2.95 3.53 14.41
CA GLY A 121 -2.11 3.36 13.23
C GLY A 121 -0.77 4.06 13.40
N THR A 122 0.14 3.89 12.43
CA THR A 122 1.44 4.57 12.48
C THR A 122 1.30 6.10 12.51
N ALA A 123 0.32 6.66 11.80
CA ALA A 123 0.11 8.10 11.81
C ALA A 123 -0.39 8.58 13.18
N ASP A 124 -1.31 7.85 13.80
CA ASP A 124 -1.87 8.18 15.12
C ASP A 124 -0.79 8.13 16.21
N CYS A 125 0.08 7.11 16.16
CA CYS A 125 1.23 6.98 17.04
C CYS A 125 2.22 8.14 16.89
N LEU A 126 2.62 8.47 15.65
CA LEU A 126 3.57 9.54 15.39
C LEU A 126 3.01 10.92 15.78
N GLU A 127 1.73 11.17 15.53
CA GLU A 127 1.06 12.41 15.95
C GLU A 127 1.02 12.54 17.47
N ALA A 128 0.74 11.46 18.21
CA ALA A 128 0.79 11.45 19.66
C ALA A 128 2.21 11.71 20.22
N LEU A 129 3.26 11.37 19.46
CA LEU A 129 4.66 11.69 19.77
C LEU A 129 5.05 13.13 19.37
N GLY A 130 4.14 13.92 18.81
CA GLY A 130 4.38 15.30 18.40
C GLY A 130 4.97 15.46 17.00
N VAL A 131 5.01 14.39 16.19
CA VAL A 131 5.48 14.47 14.80
C VAL A 131 4.42 15.15 13.94
N ALA A 132 4.84 16.16 13.17
CA ALA A 132 3.97 16.82 12.20
C ALA A 132 3.67 15.87 11.02
N LEU A 133 2.40 15.47 10.86
CA LEU A 133 1.98 14.60 9.75
C LEU A 133 1.77 15.36 8.43
N ASN A 134 1.25 16.60 8.53
CA ASN A 134 0.83 17.40 7.38
C ASN A 134 1.99 18.23 6.80
N VAL A 135 3.13 17.58 6.56
CA VAL A 135 4.31 18.21 5.96
C VAL A 135 4.18 18.21 4.44
N PRO A 136 4.27 19.36 3.76
CA PRO A 136 4.22 19.43 2.31
C PRO A 136 5.37 18.66 1.64
N PRO A 137 5.14 18.01 0.48
CA PRO A 137 6.16 17.22 -0.22
C PRO A 137 7.49 17.95 -0.43
N GLU A 138 7.46 19.24 -0.73
CA GLU A 138 8.63 20.09 -0.97
C GLU A 138 9.52 20.28 0.27
N ARG A 139 9.01 20.01 1.47
CA ARG A 139 9.77 20.09 2.73
C ARG A 139 10.38 18.76 3.15
N GLN A 140 9.91 17.64 2.58
CA GLN A 140 10.29 16.30 3.00
C GLN A 140 11.77 16.00 2.73
N GLY A 141 12.33 16.49 1.62
CA GLY A 141 13.74 16.31 1.30
C GLY A 141 14.67 16.88 2.37
N GLY A 142 14.42 18.11 2.82
CA GLY A 142 15.23 18.73 3.88
C GLY A 142 15.13 18.02 5.23
N ILE A 143 13.94 17.49 5.57
CA ILE A 143 13.76 16.67 6.78
C ILE A 143 14.51 15.35 6.66
N PHE A 144 14.45 14.72 5.49
CA PHE A 144 15.15 13.48 5.23
C PHE A 144 16.68 13.65 5.35
N ASP A 145 17.22 14.74 4.82
CA ASP A 145 18.65 15.05 4.91
C ASP A 145 19.13 15.29 6.36
N GLU A 146 18.28 15.89 7.20
CA GLU A 146 18.59 16.16 8.61
C GLU A 146 18.41 14.93 9.51
N CYS A 147 17.34 14.17 9.31
CA CYS A 147 16.91 13.12 10.23
C CYS A 147 17.26 11.69 9.76
N GLY A 148 17.54 11.48 8.48
CA GLY A 148 17.69 10.15 7.88
C GLY A 148 16.39 9.32 7.82
N LEU A 149 15.28 9.88 8.32
CA LEU A 149 13.95 9.28 8.33
C LEU A 149 12.89 10.33 7.97
N VAL A 150 11.99 9.96 7.07
CA VAL A 150 10.80 10.74 6.75
C VAL A 150 9.56 9.87 6.76
N PHE A 151 8.44 10.45 7.23
CA PHE A 151 7.13 9.83 7.19
C PHE A 151 6.27 10.46 6.10
N LEU A 152 5.82 9.64 5.15
CA LEU A 152 4.94 10.04 4.06
C LEU A 152 3.51 9.64 4.43
N PHE A 153 2.72 10.63 4.84
CA PHE A 153 1.33 10.41 5.25
C PHE A 153 0.42 10.20 4.03
N ALA A 154 -0.10 8.98 3.86
CA ALA A 154 -0.78 8.52 2.65
C ALA A 154 -1.86 9.48 2.10
N PRO A 155 -2.72 10.14 2.90
CA PRO A 155 -3.73 11.09 2.39
C PRO A 155 -3.15 12.30 1.65
N LEU A 156 -1.91 12.71 1.92
CA LEU A 156 -1.24 13.81 1.20
C LEU A 156 -0.79 13.40 -0.21
N TYR A 157 -0.49 12.11 -0.40
CA TYR A 157 0.08 11.60 -1.64
C TYR A 157 -0.97 10.91 -2.50
N HIS A 158 -1.93 10.23 -1.89
CA HIS A 158 -2.92 9.39 -2.59
C HIS A 158 -4.33 9.98 -2.54
N SER A 159 -4.47 11.28 -2.80
CA SER A 159 -5.74 12.00 -2.69
C SER A 159 -6.86 11.42 -3.56
N SER A 160 -6.53 10.80 -4.69
CA SER A 160 -7.47 10.10 -5.58
C SER A 160 -8.15 8.88 -4.95
N LEU A 161 -7.59 8.30 -3.88
CA LEU A 161 -8.24 7.19 -3.17
C LEU A 161 -9.57 7.59 -2.53
N ARG A 162 -9.85 8.90 -2.39
CA ARG A 162 -11.17 9.41 -1.96
C ARG A 162 -12.33 8.87 -2.80
N HIS A 163 -12.10 8.58 -4.09
CA HIS A 163 -13.12 8.02 -4.98
C HIS A 163 -13.52 6.60 -4.57
N THR A 164 -12.59 5.83 -4.01
CA THR A 164 -12.82 4.45 -3.56
C THR A 164 -13.35 4.35 -2.13
N ALA A 165 -13.10 5.37 -1.30
CA ALA A 165 -13.36 5.30 0.14
C ALA A 165 -14.82 5.01 0.51
N PRO A 166 -15.84 5.63 -0.11
CA PRO A 166 -17.25 5.32 0.19
C PRO A 166 -17.60 3.86 -0.14
N VAL A 167 -17.21 3.39 -1.33
CA VAL A 167 -17.49 2.02 -1.79
C VAL A 167 -16.82 1.00 -0.87
N ARG A 168 -15.55 1.22 -0.51
CA ARG A 168 -14.83 0.34 0.42
C ARG A 168 -15.50 0.27 1.79
N LYS A 169 -16.00 1.41 2.29
CA LYS A 169 -16.73 1.48 3.56
C LYS A 169 -18.04 0.71 3.50
N GLU A 170 -18.79 0.82 2.41
CA GLU A 170 -20.05 0.12 2.20
C GLU A 170 -19.85 -1.39 2.02
N LEU A 171 -18.80 -1.82 1.29
CA LEU A 171 -18.46 -3.23 1.12
C LEU A 171 -18.10 -3.89 2.46
N GLY A 172 -17.37 -3.20 3.34
CA GLY A 172 -17.05 -3.69 4.69
C GLY A 172 -16.19 -4.97 4.73
N ILE A 173 -15.66 -5.41 3.60
CA ILE A 173 -14.81 -6.60 3.46
C ILE A 173 -13.41 -6.22 2.97
N GLN A 174 -12.43 -7.10 3.19
CA GLN A 174 -11.10 -6.93 2.63
C GLN A 174 -11.12 -7.18 1.12
N THR A 175 -10.58 -6.25 0.35
CA THR A 175 -10.39 -6.33 -1.11
C THR A 175 -8.95 -5.99 -1.47
N THR A 176 -8.59 -5.99 -2.77
CA THR A 176 -7.20 -5.79 -3.21
C THR A 176 -6.63 -4.48 -2.68
N PHE A 177 -7.49 -3.46 -2.58
CA PHE A 177 -7.16 -2.13 -2.07
C PHE A 177 -6.69 -2.11 -0.61
N ASN A 178 -6.90 -3.17 0.16
CA ASN A 178 -6.41 -3.26 1.54
C ASN A 178 -4.90 -3.44 1.64
N PHE A 179 -4.23 -4.00 0.63
CA PHE A 179 -2.80 -4.31 0.68
C PHE A 179 -1.99 -3.68 -0.47
N LEU A 180 -2.59 -2.78 -1.25
CA LEU A 180 -1.82 -1.94 -2.19
C LEU A 180 -0.95 -0.91 -1.48
N GLY A 181 -1.28 -0.53 -0.24
CA GLY A 181 -0.60 0.51 0.53
C GLY A 181 0.93 0.33 0.63
N PRO A 182 1.41 -0.84 1.08
CA PRO A 182 2.85 -1.16 1.10
C PRO A 182 3.55 -1.09 -0.26
N LEU A 183 2.83 -1.29 -1.36
CA LEU A 183 3.38 -1.29 -2.73
C LEU A 183 3.30 0.07 -3.41
N ALA A 184 2.71 1.07 -2.75
CA ALA A 184 2.41 2.39 -3.30
C ALA A 184 3.09 3.52 -2.51
N ASN A 185 4.28 3.27 -1.95
CA ASN A 185 5.09 4.34 -1.37
C ASN A 185 5.51 5.32 -2.49
N PRO A 186 5.11 6.61 -2.43
CA PRO A 186 5.32 7.57 -3.52
C PRO A 186 6.81 7.89 -3.77
N ALA A 187 7.68 7.66 -2.78
CA ALA A 187 9.13 7.80 -2.94
C ALA A 187 9.82 6.59 -3.60
N ARG A 188 9.09 5.49 -3.81
CA ARG A 188 9.56 4.27 -4.51
C ARG A 188 10.93 3.76 -3.99
N PRO A 189 11.05 3.47 -2.68
CA PRO A 189 12.30 2.95 -2.11
C PRO A 189 12.66 1.60 -2.71
N GLN A 190 13.96 1.38 -2.95
CA GLN A 190 14.49 0.14 -3.52
C GLN A 190 14.54 -1.02 -2.51
N ALA A 191 14.47 -0.74 -1.21
CA ALA A 191 14.39 -1.75 -0.18
C ALA A 191 13.05 -1.67 0.58
N GLN A 192 12.45 -2.82 0.88
CA GLN A 192 11.17 -2.87 1.59
C GLN A 192 11.13 -4.08 2.55
N ALA A 193 10.72 -3.81 3.79
CA ALA A 193 10.37 -4.81 4.78
C ALA A 193 8.85 -4.76 4.96
N ILE A 194 8.15 -5.74 4.38
CA ILE A 194 6.69 -5.74 4.29
C ILE A 194 6.10 -6.88 5.11
N GLY A 195 5.34 -6.51 6.13
CA GLY A 195 4.50 -7.43 6.86
C GLY A 195 3.17 -7.68 6.16
N VAL A 196 2.73 -8.94 6.10
CA VAL A 196 1.41 -9.29 5.58
C VAL A 196 0.61 -10.13 6.58
N ALA A 197 -0.68 -9.80 6.75
CA ALA A 197 -1.56 -10.52 7.67
C ALA A 197 -2.12 -11.83 7.08
N ASN A 198 -2.06 -11.99 5.75
CA ASN A 198 -2.53 -13.19 5.06
C ASN A 198 -1.35 -13.80 4.27
N LEU A 199 -1.06 -15.06 4.55
CA LEU A 199 0.03 -15.81 3.91
C LEU A 199 -0.11 -15.89 2.38
N GLU A 200 -1.33 -15.99 1.85
CA GLU A 200 -1.55 -16.00 0.39
C GLU A 200 -1.12 -14.68 -0.27
N LEU A 201 -1.16 -13.57 0.48
CA LEU A 201 -0.69 -12.28 0.01
C LEU A 201 0.84 -12.16 0.05
N ALA A 202 1.52 -12.98 0.85
CA ALA A 202 2.98 -12.93 0.97
C ALA A 202 3.64 -13.21 -0.38
N ASP A 203 3.21 -14.27 -1.05
CA ASP A 203 3.75 -14.67 -2.36
C ASP A 203 3.48 -13.62 -3.43
N LEU A 204 2.29 -13.03 -3.42
CA LEU A 204 1.91 -11.97 -4.36
C LEU A 204 2.75 -10.71 -4.16
N VAL A 205 2.88 -10.25 -2.92
CA VAL A 205 3.70 -9.08 -2.59
C VAL A 205 5.16 -9.35 -2.93
N ALA A 206 5.70 -10.52 -2.56
CA ALA A 206 7.07 -10.91 -2.88
C ALA A 206 7.31 -10.96 -4.39
N GLY A 207 6.36 -11.50 -5.16
CA GLY A 207 6.38 -11.52 -6.61
C GLY A 207 6.42 -10.12 -7.23
N VAL A 208 5.65 -9.17 -6.69
CA VAL A 208 5.68 -7.77 -7.14
C VAL A 208 7.04 -7.13 -6.83
N LEU A 209 7.59 -7.33 -5.64
CA LEU A 209 8.92 -6.81 -5.29
C LEU A 209 9.99 -7.37 -6.22
N ALA A 210 9.95 -8.68 -6.50
CA ALA A 210 10.87 -9.34 -7.43
C ALA A 210 10.74 -8.80 -8.85
N ALA A 211 9.52 -8.64 -9.37
CA ALA A 211 9.27 -8.09 -10.71
C ALA A 211 9.79 -6.65 -10.88
N ARG A 212 9.77 -5.85 -9.80
CA ARG A 212 10.33 -4.49 -9.77
C ARG A 212 11.85 -4.45 -9.61
N GLY A 213 12.49 -5.57 -9.26
CA GLY A 213 13.91 -5.61 -8.89
C GLY A 213 14.20 -5.00 -7.52
N ASN A 214 13.21 -4.93 -6.64
CA ASN A 214 13.36 -4.39 -5.29
C ASN A 214 14.03 -5.41 -4.37
N ARG A 215 14.81 -4.92 -3.40
CA ARG A 215 15.37 -5.71 -2.29
C ARG A 215 14.31 -5.84 -1.20
N GLY A 216 13.53 -6.89 -1.26
CA GLY A 216 12.37 -7.09 -0.38
C GLY A 216 12.58 -8.19 0.66
N MET A 217 12.02 -8.01 1.85
CA MET A 217 11.67 -9.09 2.75
C MET A 217 10.17 -9.00 3.04
N VAL A 218 9.43 -10.06 2.70
CA VAL A 218 8.01 -10.19 3.01
C VAL A 218 7.86 -11.22 4.10
N PHE A 219 7.14 -10.89 5.18
CA PHE A 219 7.00 -11.76 6.34
C PHE A 219 5.57 -11.81 6.86
N HIS A 220 5.26 -12.94 7.48
CA HIS A 220 4.02 -13.25 8.17
C HIS A 220 4.40 -14.04 9.42
N GLY A 221 3.96 -13.59 10.60
CA GLY A 221 4.13 -14.32 11.85
C GLY A 221 3.20 -15.55 11.86
N GLU A 222 3.68 -16.69 12.36
CA GLU A 222 2.84 -17.90 12.45
C GLU A 222 1.65 -17.74 13.42
N ASP A 223 1.72 -16.74 14.31
CA ASP A 223 0.64 -16.27 15.17
C ASP A 223 -0.37 -15.34 14.46
N GLY A 224 -0.21 -15.12 13.15
CA GLY A 224 -1.09 -14.32 12.32
C GLY A 224 -0.72 -12.84 12.22
N LEU A 225 0.38 -12.41 12.86
CA LEU A 225 0.85 -11.04 12.81
C LEU A 225 1.39 -10.66 11.43
N ASP A 226 1.19 -9.42 11.03
CA ASP A 226 1.91 -8.81 9.92
C ASP A 226 3.24 -8.19 10.38
N GLU A 227 3.90 -8.82 11.33
CA GLU A 227 5.18 -8.40 11.93
C GLU A 227 6.05 -9.64 12.16
N LEU A 228 7.38 -9.46 12.25
CA LEU A 228 8.25 -10.54 12.72
C LEU A 228 7.96 -10.82 14.20
N THR A 229 7.32 -11.95 14.47
CA THR A 229 6.91 -12.33 15.82
C THR A 229 8.07 -12.91 16.64
N THR A 230 7.91 -12.87 17.95
CA THR A 230 8.80 -13.49 18.93
C THR A 230 8.14 -14.63 19.69
N THR A 231 6.90 -14.99 19.32
CA THR A 231 6.07 -15.98 20.03
C THR A 231 6.14 -17.39 19.43
N THR A 232 6.65 -17.51 18.20
CA THR A 232 6.73 -18.75 17.40
C THR A 232 8.05 -18.84 16.67
#